data_AF-A0A093IEJ1-F1
#
_entry.id   AF-A0A093IEJ1-F1
#
_cell.length_a   1.000
_cell.length_b   1.000
_cell.length_c   1.000
_cell.angle_alpha   90.00
_cell.angle_beta   90.00
_cell.angle_gamma   90.00
#
_symmetry.space_group_name_H-M   'P 1'
#
loop_
_entity.id
_entity.type
_entity.pdbx_description
1 polymer ?
#
loop_
_entity_poly.entity_id
_entity_poly.type
_entity_poly.pdbx_seq_one_letter_code
_entity_poly.pdbx_strand_id
1 'polypeptide(L)'
;VLKTLTESISTDTIYAMSALMLLGHLIFFDYGANAAIVSSTLSLNMAIFASVCLASRLPRSLHAFVMVTFAMQIFALWPMLQKKLKARTPQCYVGVTVLFALALLLAIPCLCPYCLIRLQLLKDNIHGPWDEAEIKEDLSRFLM
;
A
#
# COMPACT_ATOMS: atom_id res chain seq x y z
N VAL A 1 14.45 1.96 -17.83
CA VAL A 1 14.24 3.41 -18.01
C VAL A 1 13.81 4.06 -16.70
N LEU A 2 12.59 3.86 -16.19
CA LEU A 2 12.15 4.52 -14.95
C LEU A 2 13.00 4.15 -13.71
N LYS A 3 13.26 2.85 -13.51
CA LYS A 3 14.18 2.37 -12.46
C LYS A 3 15.55 3.03 -12.53
N THR A 4 16.09 3.16 -13.75
CA THR A 4 17.41 3.73 -14.04
C THR A 4 17.46 5.24 -13.78
N LEU A 5 16.37 5.98 -14.04
CA LEU A 5 16.27 7.42 -13.78
C LEU A 5 16.11 7.75 -12.29
N THR A 6 15.56 6.81 -11.51
CA THR A 6 15.29 6.99 -10.07
C THR A 6 16.33 6.29 -9.20
N GLU A 7 17.41 5.80 -9.80
CA GLU A 7 18.51 5.11 -9.12
C GLU A 7 19.34 6.06 -8.26
N SER A 8 19.52 7.31 -8.70
CA SER A 8 20.23 8.37 -7.95
C SER A 8 19.42 8.95 -6.78
N ILE A 9 18.12 8.66 -6.72
CA ILE A 9 17.23 9.09 -5.64
C ILE A 9 17.24 8.01 -4.55
N SER A 10 17.15 8.39 -3.27
CA SER A 10 17.10 7.41 -2.18
C SER A 10 15.76 6.65 -2.16
N THR A 11 15.73 5.45 -1.57
CA THR A 11 14.49 4.68 -1.43
C THR A 11 13.48 5.38 -0.53
N ASP A 12 13.96 6.02 0.53
CA ASP A 12 13.12 6.64 1.56
C ASP A 12 12.39 7.87 1.01
N THR A 13 13.05 8.66 0.17
CA THR A 13 12.42 9.81 -0.49
C THR A 13 11.37 9.38 -1.51
N ILE A 14 11.59 8.28 -2.24
CA ILE A 14 10.55 7.75 -3.14
C ILE A 14 9.31 7.32 -2.36
N TYR A 15 9.48 6.62 -1.23
CA TYR A 15 8.35 6.24 -0.39
C TYR A 15 7.64 7.46 0.19
N ALA A 16 8.38 8.46 0.67
CA ALA A 16 7.81 9.71 1.17
C ALA A 16 7.02 10.47 0.09
N MET A 17 7.59 10.64 -1.10
CA MET A 17 6.94 11.34 -2.22
C MET A 17 5.70 10.58 -2.71
N SER A 18 5.76 9.24 -2.78
CA SER A 18 4.61 8.42 -3.15
C SER A 18 3.49 8.53 -2.12
N ALA A 19 3.82 8.52 -0.82
CA ALA A 19 2.86 8.68 0.27
C ALA A 19 2.20 10.06 0.24
N LEU A 20 2.98 11.14 0.05
CA LEU A 20 2.44 12.49 -0.09
C LEU A 20 1.52 12.62 -1.30
N MET A 21 1.85 11.97 -2.42
CA MET A 21 1.02 12.01 -3.64
C MET A 21 -0.25 11.18 -3.50
N LEU A 22 -0.22 10.05 -2.78
CA LEU A 22 -1.43 9.29 -2.40
C LEU A 22 -2.31 10.07 -1.43
N LEU A 23 -1.72 10.76 -0.46
CA LEU A 23 -2.45 11.66 0.45
C LEU A 23 -3.11 12.81 -0.34
N GLY A 24 -2.37 13.42 -1.26
CA GLY A 24 -2.91 14.43 -2.14
C GLY A 24 -4.05 13.91 -3.02
N HIS A 25 -3.91 12.71 -3.60
CA HIS A 25 -5.02 12.04 -4.30
C HIS A 25 -6.25 11.96 -3.40
N LEU A 26 -6.10 11.53 -2.14
CA LEU A 26 -7.19 11.39 -1.18
C LEU A 26 -7.85 12.74 -0.83
N ILE A 27 -7.08 13.83 -0.74
CA ILE A 27 -7.60 15.18 -0.45
C ILE A 27 -8.34 15.76 -1.66
N PHE A 28 -7.78 15.59 -2.86
CA PHE A 28 -8.31 16.16 -4.11
C PHE A 28 -9.27 15.23 -4.85
N PHE A 29 -9.65 14.08 -4.27
CA PHE A 29 -10.63 13.19 -4.88
C PHE A 29 -12.05 13.71 -4.67
N ASP A 30 -12.85 13.69 -5.73
CA ASP A 30 -14.25 14.11 -5.70
C ASP A 30 -15.14 13.00 -5.11
N TYR A 31 -15.41 13.11 -3.81
CA TYR A 31 -16.33 12.24 -3.08
C TYR A 31 -17.81 12.58 -3.29
N GLY A 32 -18.13 13.62 -4.08
CA GLY A 32 -19.50 14.12 -4.26
C GLY A 32 -19.93 15.18 -3.24
N ALA A 33 -18.99 15.78 -2.52
CA ALA A 33 -19.21 17.01 -1.77
C ALA A 33 -18.96 18.21 -2.70
N ASN A 34 -19.86 19.20 -2.72
CA ASN A 34 -19.78 20.42 -3.54
C ASN A 34 -18.65 21.38 -3.10
N ALA A 35 -17.43 20.87 -2.88
CA ALA A 35 -16.26 21.67 -2.54
C ALA A 35 -15.48 22.01 -3.81
N ALA A 36 -15.33 23.30 -4.09
CA ALA A 36 -14.73 23.84 -5.32
C ALA A 36 -13.19 23.66 -5.43
N ILE A 37 -12.55 23.01 -4.46
CA ILE A 37 -11.08 22.84 -4.39
C ILE A 37 -10.63 21.52 -5.07
N VAL A 38 -11.59 20.71 -5.51
CA VAL A 38 -11.38 19.29 -5.82
C VAL A 38 -11.35 19.09 -7.34
N SER A 39 -10.21 18.64 -7.88
CA SER A 39 -10.05 18.39 -9.32
C SER A 39 -9.77 16.91 -9.60
N SER A 40 -10.70 16.27 -10.30
CA SER A 40 -10.59 14.85 -10.68
C SER A 40 -9.33 14.56 -11.49
N THR A 41 -8.89 15.50 -12.35
CA THR A 41 -7.68 15.33 -13.18
C THR A 41 -6.42 15.42 -12.34
N LEU A 42 -6.37 16.37 -11.41
CA LEU A 42 -5.24 16.55 -10.50
C LEU A 42 -5.09 15.33 -9.59
N SER A 43 -6.19 14.87 -9.00
CA SER A 43 -6.23 13.67 -8.17
C SER A 43 -5.74 12.42 -8.91
N LEU A 44 -6.18 12.19 -10.16
CA LEU A 44 -5.72 11.07 -10.97
C LEU A 44 -4.22 11.15 -11.30
N ASN A 45 -3.72 12.34 -11.67
CA ASN A 45 -2.30 12.55 -11.97
C ASN A 45 -1.42 12.25 -10.75
N MET A 46 -1.86 12.64 -9.55
CA MET A 46 -1.16 12.34 -8.30
C MET A 46 -1.11 10.83 -8.02
N ALA A 47 -2.23 10.11 -8.19
CA ALA A 47 -2.28 8.67 -7.98
C ALA A 47 -1.41 7.89 -8.98
N ILE A 48 -1.42 8.28 -10.25
CA ILE A 48 -0.59 7.65 -11.28
C ILE A 48 0.89 7.91 -10.98
N PHE A 49 1.27 9.14 -10.63
CA PHE A 49 2.65 9.46 -10.28
C PHE A 49 3.13 8.66 -9.07
N ALA A 50 2.33 8.57 -8.00
CA ALA A 50 2.67 7.74 -6.84
C ALA A 50 2.89 6.26 -7.22
N SER A 51 2.00 5.72 -8.06
CA SER A 51 2.09 4.33 -8.54
C SER A 51 3.35 4.11 -9.38
N VAL A 52 3.73 5.07 -10.22
CA VAL A 52 4.95 5.03 -11.02
C VAL A 52 6.21 5.09 -10.14
N CYS A 53 6.22 5.97 -9.13
CA CYS A 53 7.30 6.05 -8.14
C CYS A 53 7.49 4.72 -7.37
N LEU A 54 6.41 4.10 -6.89
CA LEU A 54 6.45 2.78 -6.27
C LEU A 54 6.92 1.70 -7.25
N ALA A 55 6.43 1.69 -8.49
CA ALA A 55 6.81 0.73 -9.53
C ALA A 55 8.31 0.79 -9.84
N SER A 56 8.94 1.97 -9.74
CA SER A 56 10.37 2.16 -10.03
C SER A 56 11.28 1.30 -9.14
N ARG A 57 10.83 0.93 -7.93
CA ARG A 57 11.59 0.13 -6.97
C ARG A 57 11.37 -1.37 -7.11
N LEU A 58 10.42 -1.80 -7.94
CA LEU A 58 10.19 -3.23 -8.16
C LEU A 58 11.34 -3.82 -9.01
N PRO A 59 11.93 -4.96 -8.60
CA PRO A 59 13.13 -5.50 -9.24
C PRO A 59 12.85 -6.09 -10.63
N ARG A 60 11.67 -6.70 -10.85
CA ARG A 60 11.24 -7.25 -12.15
C ARG A 60 10.29 -6.30 -12.88
N SER A 61 10.48 -6.19 -14.19
CA SER A 61 9.60 -5.45 -15.11
C SER A 61 8.15 -5.95 -15.09
N LEU A 62 7.93 -7.25 -14.93
CA LEU A 62 6.58 -7.84 -14.82
C LEU A 62 5.81 -7.31 -13.61
N HIS A 63 6.46 -7.22 -12.44
CA HIS A 63 5.80 -6.69 -11.25
C HIS A 63 5.46 -5.21 -11.44
N ALA A 64 6.36 -4.42 -12.05
CA ALA A 64 6.10 -3.01 -12.34
C ALA A 64 4.91 -2.83 -13.31
N PHE A 65 4.84 -3.65 -14.36
CA PHE A 65 3.72 -3.64 -15.30
C PHE A 65 2.39 -4.00 -14.63
N VAL A 66 2.36 -5.08 -13.86
CA VAL A 66 1.16 -5.49 -13.10
C VAL A 66 0.74 -4.41 -12.12
N MET A 67 1.68 -3.77 -11.43
CA MET A 67 1.35 -2.74 -10.45
C MET A 67 0.76 -1.49 -11.11
N VAL A 68 1.34 -1.01 -12.22
CA VAL A 68 0.81 0.16 -12.94
C VAL A 68 -0.54 -0.14 -13.61
N THR A 69 -0.72 -1.33 -14.21
CA THR A 69 -2.01 -1.72 -14.81
C THR A 69 -3.10 -1.88 -13.75
N PHE A 70 -2.77 -2.47 -12.61
CA PHE A 70 -3.67 -2.58 -11.47
C PHE A 70 -3.99 -1.20 -10.87
N ALA A 71 -3.01 -0.30 -10.77
CA ALA A 71 -3.24 1.07 -10.33
C ALA A 71 -4.19 1.82 -11.27
N MET A 72 -4.07 1.66 -12.58
CA MET A 72 -5.03 2.22 -13.54
C MET A 72 -6.45 1.66 -13.36
N GLN A 73 -6.55 0.36 -13.09
CA GLN A 73 -7.83 -0.30 -12.83
C GLN A 73 -8.52 0.28 -11.57
N ILE A 74 -7.76 0.48 -10.48
CA ILE A 74 -8.28 0.98 -9.20
C ILE A 74 -8.53 2.48 -9.23
N PHE A 75 -7.56 3.29 -9.69
CA PHE A 75 -7.66 4.73 -9.55
C PHE A 75 -8.46 5.39 -10.67
N ALA A 76 -8.46 4.82 -11.89
CA ALA A 76 -9.17 5.42 -13.02
C ALA A 76 -10.46 4.67 -13.37
N LEU A 77 -10.39 3.36 -13.58
CA LEU A 77 -11.54 2.62 -14.13
C LEU A 77 -12.64 2.39 -13.11
N TRP A 78 -12.28 2.07 -11.87
CA TRP A 78 -13.22 1.88 -10.77
C TRP A 78 -14.09 3.11 -10.46
N PRO A 79 -13.56 4.33 -10.26
CA PRO A 79 -14.42 5.49 -9.98
C PRO A 79 -15.34 5.85 -11.15
N MET A 80 -14.91 5.64 -12.39
CA MET A 80 -15.78 5.80 -13.56
C MET A 80 -16.93 4.78 -13.55
N LEU A 81 -16.63 3.52 -13.23
CA LEU A 81 -17.62 2.46 -13.08
C LEU A 81 -18.61 2.78 -11.96
N GLN A 82 -18.12 3.24 -10.81
CA GLN A 82 -18.97 3.63 -9.67
C GLN A 82 -19.93 4.77 -10.02
N LYS A 83 -19.44 5.81 -10.72
CA LYS A 83 -20.29 6.93 -11.18
C LYS A 83 -21.41 6.44 -12.11
N LYS A 84 -21.09 5.54 -13.05
CA LYS A 84 -22.09 4.94 -13.96
C LYS A 84 -23.06 4.02 -13.24
N LEU A 85 -22.59 3.20 -12.31
CA LEU A 85 -23.41 2.24 -11.55
C LEU A 85 -24.38 2.97 -10.61
N LYS A 86 -23.90 4.03 -9.93
CA LYS A 86 -24.72 4.90 -9.08
C LYS A 86 -25.85 5.57 -9.87
N ALA A 87 -25.58 5.98 -11.12
CA ALA A 87 -26.59 6.61 -11.97
C ALA A 87 -27.67 5.63 -12.46
N ARG A 88 -27.35 4.34 -12.63
CA ARG A 88 -28.31 3.35 -13.15
C ARG A 88 -29.10 2.64 -12.03
N THR A 89 -28.43 2.23 -10.95
CA THR A 89 -29.03 1.44 -9.86
C THR A 89 -28.40 1.81 -8.51
N PRO A 90 -29.02 2.70 -7.72
CA PRO A 90 -28.43 3.17 -6.47
C PRO A 90 -28.40 2.10 -5.35
N GLN A 91 -29.35 1.17 -5.34
CA GLN A 91 -29.48 0.17 -4.26
C GLN A 91 -28.38 -0.90 -4.30
N CYS A 92 -28.11 -1.50 -5.46
CA CYS A 92 -27.01 -2.47 -5.61
C CYS A 92 -25.64 -1.82 -5.39
N TYR A 93 -25.47 -0.55 -5.76
CA TYR A 93 -24.23 0.18 -5.53
C TYR A 93 -23.88 0.24 -4.04
N VAL A 94 -24.84 0.58 -3.17
CA VAL A 94 -24.62 0.65 -1.72
C VAL A 94 -24.24 -0.71 -1.13
N GLY A 95 -24.89 -1.80 -1.57
CA GLY A 95 -24.54 -3.14 -1.12
C GLY A 95 -23.11 -3.54 -1.49
N VAL A 96 -22.70 -3.28 -2.73
CA VAL A 96 -21.34 -3.58 -3.22
C VAL A 96 -20.29 -2.73 -2.51
N THR A 97 -20.54 -1.44 -2.28
CA THR A 97 -19.58 -0.57 -1.57
C THR A 97 -19.44 -0.95 -0.10
N VAL A 98 -20.53 -1.30 0.59
CA VAL A 98 -20.49 -1.76 1.99
C VAL A 98 -19.74 -3.09 2.12
N LEU A 99 -20.01 -4.06 1.24
CA LEU A 99 -19.31 -5.33 1.23
C LEU A 99 -17.80 -5.13 1.01
N PHE A 100 -17.43 -4.29 0.05
CA PHE A 100 -16.03 -3.99 -0.25
C PHE A 100 -15.34 -3.27 0.93
N ALA A 101 -16.01 -2.31 1.56
CA ALA A 101 -15.50 -1.62 2.74
C ALA A 101 -15.30 -2.59 3.92
N LEU A 102 -16.26 -3.49 4.17
CA LEU A 102 -16.14 -4.52 5.20
C LEU A 102 -14.99 -5.47 4.91
N ALA A 103 -14.84 -5.91 3.66
CA ALA A 103 -13.74 -6.77 3.25
C ALA A 103 -12.39 -6.10 3.50
N LEU A 104 -12.23 -4.81 3.17
CA LEU A 104 -11.01 -4.05 3.48
C LEU A 104 -10.77 -3.89 4.98
N LEU A 105 -11.84 -3.58 5.75
CA LEU A 105 -11.76 -3.40 7.20
C LEU A 105 -11.34 -4.69 7.91
N LEU A 106 -11.73 -5.87 7.41
CA LEU A 106 -11.31 -7.15 7.96
C LEU A 106 -9.93 -7.57 7.42
N ALA A 107 -9.68 -7.32 6.14
CA ALA A 107 -8.45 -7.69 5.46
C ALA A 107 -7.24 -6.98 6.07
N ILE A 108 -7.26 -5.67 6.24
CA ILE A 108 -6.10 -4.91 6.74
C ILE A 108 -5.61 -5.40 8.12
N PRO A 109 -6.46 -5.47 9.17
CA PRO A 109 -6.04 -5.91 10.49
C PRO A 109 -5.85 -7.43 10.61
N CYS A 110 -6.29 -8.26 9.65
CA CYS A 110 -6.03 -9.70 9.68
C CYS A 110 -4.80 -10.08 8.82
N LEU A 111 -4.70 -9.55 7.59
CA LEU A 111 -3.60 -9.82 6.68
C LEU A 111 -2.29 -9.15 7.11
N CYS A 112 -2.31 -7.91 7.63
CA CYS A 112 -1.08 -7.28 8.10
C CYS A 112 -0.39 -8.08 9.22
N PRO A 113 -1.03 -8.42 10.34
CA PRO A 113 -0.36 -9.20 11.38
C PRO A 113 -0.03 -10.60 10.90
N TYR A 114 -0.89 -11.23 10.09
CA TYR A 114 -0.58 -12.54 9.52
C TYR A 114 0.69 -12.51 8.65
N CYS A 115 0.82 -11.53 7.76
CA CYS A 115 2.02 -11.34 6.95
C CYS A 115 3.24 -11.00 7.81
N LEU A 116 3.10 -10.12 8.81
CA LEU A 116 4.18 -9.74 9.72
C LEU A 116 4.68 -10.93 10.54
N ILE A 117 3.79 -11.76 11.08
CA ILE A 117 4.15 -12.97 11.82
C ILE A 117 4.87 -13.96 10.90
N ARG A 118 4.41 -14.13 9.66
CA ARG A 118 5.07 -15.02 8.69
C ARG A 118 6.43 -14.51 8.25
N LEU A 119 6.61 -13.19 8.17
CA LEU A 119 7.89 -12.56 7.89
C LEU A 119 8.84 -12.60 9.11
N GLN A 120 8.31 -12.55 10.34
CA GLN A 120 9.09 -12.76 11.56
C GLN A 120 9.68 -14.17 11.63
N LEU A 121 8.97 -15.19 11.13
CA LEU A 121 9.48 -16.56 11.05
C LEU A 121 10.65 -16.74 10.06
N LEU A 122 10.79 -15.83 9.10
CA LEU A 122 11.90 -15.82 8.14
C LEU A 122 13.03 -14.89 8.56
N LYS A 123 12.91 -14.21 9.70
CA LYS A 123 13.93 -13.30 10.20
C LYS A 123 14.96 -14.10 10.98
N ASP A 124 16.15 -14.25 10.40
CA ASP A 124 17.31 -14.74 11.14
C ASP A 124 17.64 -13.76 12.27
N ASN A 125 17.77 -14.27 13.51
CA ASN A 125 18.12 -13.43 14.65
C ASN A 125 19.61 -13.06 14.56
N ILE A 126 19.88 -11.82 14.16
CA ILE A 126 21.25 -11.31 14.06
C ILE A 126 21.68 -10.87 15.46
N HIS A 127 22.49 -11.70 16.11
CA HIS A 127 22.97 -11.42 17.46
C HIS A 127 24.04 -10.33 17.37
N GLY A 128 23.69 -9.13 17.82
CA GLY A 128 24.63 -8.02 17.94
C GLY A 128 25.58 -8.24 19.12
N PRO A 129 26.74 -7.56 19.17
CA PRO A 129 27.63 -7.61 20.33
C PRO A 129 27.04 -6.99 21.60
N TRP A 130 25.82 -6.44 21.51
CA TRP A 130 25.03 -5.84 22.58
C TRP A 130 23.71 -6.58 22.84
N ASP A 131 23.52 -7.77 22.23
CA ASP A 131 22.32 -8.58 22.43
C ASP A 131 22.33 -9.18 23.84
N GLU A 132 21.15 -9.38 24.41
CA GLU A 132 21.00 -9.80 25.80
C GLU A 132 21.59 -11.21 25.99
N ALA A 133 22.46 -11.38 26.99
CA ALA A 133 23.19 -12.63 27.18
C ALA A 133 22.21 -13.77 27.55
N GLU A 134 22.07 -14.75 26.66
CA GLU A 134 21.36 -15.99 26.99
C GLU A 134 22.13 -16.74 28.09
N ILE A 135 21.57 -16.78 29.30
CA ILE A 135 22.12 -17.57 30.41
C ILE A 135 21.85 -19.05 30.09
N LYS A 136 22.75 -19.70 29.35
CA LYS A 136 22.72 -21.16 29.20
C LYS A 136 22.99 -21.76 30.58
N GLU A 137 22.00 -22.49 31.07
CA GLU A 137 21.98 -23.06 32.41
C GLU A 137 23.14 -24.04 32.68
N ASP A 138 24.25 -23.51 33.16
CA ASP A 138 25.19 -24.20 34.06
C ASP A 138 24.52 -24.54 35.42
N LEU A 139 23.22 -24.22 35.59
CA LEU A 139 22.38 -24.61 36.74
C LEU A 139 22.35 -26.13 36.95
N SER A 140 22.41 -26.91 35.87
CA SER A 140 22.50 -28.37 35.91
C SER A 140 23.81 -28.90 36.50
N ARG A 141 24.88 -28.09 36.49
CA ARG A 141 26.19 -28.41 37.09
C ARG A 141 26.29 -27.99 38.57
N PHE A 142 25.42 -27.09 39.03
CA PHE A 142 25.34 -26.68 40.44
C PHE A 142 24.32 -27.45 41.28
N LEU A 143 23.39 -28.19 40.64
CA LEU A 143 22.35 -28.99 41.30
C LEU A 143 22.69 -30.50 41.40
N MET A 144 23.93 -30.91 41.11
CA MET A 144 24.44 -32.29 41.26
C MET A 144 25.70 -32.28 42.12
#